data_AF-A0A3N9XG48-F1
#
_entry.id   AF-A0A3N9XG48-F1
#
_cell.length_a   1.000
_cell.length_b   1.000
_cell.length_c   1.000
_cell.angle_alpha   90.00
_cell.angle_beta   90.00
_cell.angle_gamma   90.00
#
_symmetry.space_group_name_H-M   'P 1'
#
loop_
_entity.id
_entity.type
_entity.pdbx_description
1 polymer ?
#
loop_
_entity_poly.entity_id
_entity_poly.type
_entity_poly.pdbx_seq_one_letter_code
_entity_poly.pdbx_strand_id
1 'polypeptide(L)'
;MHSVGVVRAASRLARLCPEQVKRIRFGRAKLGRRGLAEEQVYAFLRAVVDELTARDGVEGALRAENARLKTALRRWQGNFTPEPSRMANAGRGAGLRSTPSEFG
;
A
#
# COMPACT_ATOMS: atom_id res chain seq x y z
N MET A 1 -13.08 -12.82 -5.98
CA MET A 1 -13.57 -11.96 -4.87
C MET A 1 -13.34 -12.65 -3.51
N HIS A 2 -12.12 -12.90 -3.02
CA HIS A 2 -11.92 -13.45 -1.66
C HIS A 2 -10.55 -13.07 -1.08
N SER A 3 -10.36 -11.82 -0.63
CA SER A 3 -9.17 -11.44 0.17
C SER A 3 -9.41 -10.28 1.16
N VAL A 4 -10.64 -9.77 1.28
CA VAL A 4 -10.93 -8.60 2.14
C VAL A 4 -11.24 -9.00 3.60
N GLY A 5 -11.64 -10.26 3.83
CA GLY A 5 -12.08 -10.75 5.15
C GLY A 5 -10.96 -10.90 6.18
N VAL A 6 -9.79 -11.38 5.77
CA VAL A 6 -8.64 -11.62 6.68
C VAL A 6 -8.01 -10.29 7.14
N VAL A 7 -7.92 -9.31 6.23
CA VAL A 7 -7.32 -7.99 6.50
C VAL A 7 -8.12 -7.20 7.53
N ARG A 8 -9.46 -7.34 7.53
CA ARG A 8 -10.34 -6.62 8.48
C ARG A 8 -10.32 -7.19 9.90
N ALA A 9 -10.15 -8.50 10.08
CA ALA A 9 -10.05 -9.11 11.41
C ALA A 9 -8.71 -8.73 12.09
N ALA A 10 -7.61 -8.76 11.34
CA ALA A 10 -6.30 -8.31 11.82
C ALA A 10 -6.26 -6.80 12.14
N SER A 11 -7.11 -5.99 11.51
CA SER A 11 -7.28 -4.57 11.79
C SER A 11 -8.01 -4.25 13.09
N ARG A 12 -8.75 -5.21 13.69
CA ARG A 12 -9.51 -4.98 14.94
C ARG A 12 -8.70 -5.28 16.20
N LEU A 13 -7.64 -6.08 16.08
CA LEU A 13 -6.59 -6.09 17.09
C LEU A 13 -5.72 -4.87 16.80
N ALA A 14 -5.87 -3.81 17.60
CA ALA A 14 -5.00 -2.65 17.48
C ALA A 14 -3.55 -3.13 17.42
N ARG A 15 -2.86 -2.79 16.32
CA ARG A 15 -1.47 -3.23 16.10
C ARG A 15 -0.63 -2.76 17.30
N LEU A 16 0.06 -3.69 17.94
CA LEU A 16 0.99 -3.39 19.03
C LEU A 16 2.14 -2.52 18.50
N CYS A 17 2.30 -1.31 19.06
CA CYS A 17 3.39 -0.41 18.69
C CYS A 17 4.57 -0.50 19.68
N PRO A 18 5.80 -0.19 19.24
CA PRO A 18 6.99 -0.24 20.10
C PRO A 18 6.83 0.52 21.43
N GLU A 19 6.23 1.72 21.38
CA GLU A 19 6.05 2.54 22.58
C GLU A 19 5.04 1.98 23.56
N GLN A 20 4.04 1.23 23.09
CA GLN A 20 3.15 0.48 23.99
C GLN A 20 3.93 -0.58 24.75
N VAL A 21 4.81 -1.32 24.07
CA VAL A 21 5.62 -2.38 24.68
C VAL A 21 6.60 -1.80 25.72
N LYS A 22 7.29 -0.70 25.39
CA LYS A 22 8.24 -0.04 26.32
C LYS A 22 7.58 0.46 27.61
N ARG A 23 6.30 0.82 27.55
CA ARG A 23 5.55 1.39 28.69
C ARG A 23 4.92 0.34 29.61
N ILE A 24 4.85 -0.93 29.18
CA ILE A 24 4.25 -1.99 30.00
C ILE A 24 5.12 -2.27 31.23
N ARG A 25 4.45 -2.38 32.38
CA ARG A 25 5.03 -2.82 33.65
C ARG A 25 4.22 -3.98 34.19
N PHE A 26 4.91 -5.04 34.61
CA PHE A 26 4.27 -6.21 35.20
C PHE A 26 4.24 -6.09 36.72
N GLY A 27 3.11 -6.45 37.32
CA GLY A 27 3.02 -6.60 38.77
C GLY A 27 3.72 -7.87 39.27
N ARG A 28 4.03 -7.92 40.57
CA ARG A 28 4.57 -9.13 41.20
C ARG A 28 3.55 -10.27 41.18
N ALA A 29 4.04 -11.50 41.09
CA ALA A 29 3.19 -12.68 41.23
C ALA A 29 2.50 -12.71 42.61
N LYS A 30 1.28 -13.28 42.65
CA LYS A 30 0.57 -13.51 43.91
C LYS A 30 1.36 -14.45 44.81
N LEU A 31 1.23 -14.26 46.13
CA LEU A 31 1.87 -15.12 47.13
C LEU A 31 1.56 -16.59 46.85
N GLY A 32 2.58 -17.46 46.95
CA GLY A 32 2.47 -18.89 46.65
C GLY A 32 2.57 -19.26 45.16
N ARG A 33 2.73 -18.28 44.25
CA ARG A 33 3.00 -18.55 42.82
C ARG A 33 4.40 -18.08 42.44
N ARG A 34 5.10 -18.86 41.62
CA ARG A 34 6.34 -18.42 40.97
C ARG A 34 6.00 -17.53 39.78
N GLY A 35 6.61 -16.35 39.73
CA GLY A 35 6.59 -15.47 38.57
C GLY A 35 7.72 -15.79 37.59
N LEU A 36 7.71 -15.11 36.45
CA LEU A 36 8.85 -15.10 35.53
C LEU A 36 9.99 -14.26 36.10
N ALA A 37 11.22 -14.55 35.70
CA ALA A 37 12.38 -13.72 36.02
C ALA A 37 12.26 -12.36 35.34
N GLU A 38 12.28 -11.29 36.14
CA GLU A 38 12.02 -9.93 35.68
C GLU A 38 13.00 -9.51 34.58
N GLU A 39 14.27 -9.85 34.75
CA GLU A 39 15.35 -9.52 33.83
C GLU A 39 15.16 -10.20 32.47
N GLN A 40 14.71 -11.47 32.47
CA GLN A 40 14.45 -12.21 31.24
C GLN A 40 13.23 -11.65 30.49
N VAL A 41 12.18 -11.28 31.23
CA VAL A 41 10.99 -10.66 30.63
C VAL A 41 11.36 -9.33 29.98
N TYR A 42 12.09 -8.45 30.66
CA TYR A 42 12.49 -7.17 30.07
C TYR A 42 13.52 -7.32 28.95
N ALA A 43 14.39 -8.34 28.98
CA ALA A 43 15.26 -8.66 27.85
C ALA A 43 14.45 -9.08 26.61
N PHE A 44 13.44 -9.93 26.80
CA PHE A 44 12.54 -10.32 25.73
C PHE A 44 11.74 -9.12 25.19
N LEU A 45 11.23 -8.25 26.06
CA LEU A 45 10.51 -7.05 25.61
C LEU A 45 11.38 -6.10 24.79
N ARG A 46 12.68 -5.98 25.09
CA ARG A 46 13.61 -5.22 24.24
C ARG A 46 13.73 -5.83 22.84
N ALA A 47 13.92 -7.14 22.74
CA ALA A 47 13.97 -7.82 21.45
C ALA A 47 12.66 -7.66 20.64
N VAL A 48 11.51 -7.70 21.32
CA VAL A 48 10.20 -7.44 20.68
C VAL A 48 10.10 -6.00 20.17
N VAL A 49 10.58 -5.02 20.95
CA VAL A 49 10.63 -3.61 20.53
C VAL A 49 11.50 -3.44 19.28
N ASP A 50 12.66 -4.08 19.25
CA ASP A 50 13.59 -4.01 18.11
C ASP A 50 12.94 -4.60 16.84
N GLU A 51 12.32 -5.77 16.97
CA GLU A 51 11.59 -6.43 15.86
C GLU A 51 10.42 -5.58 15.35
N LEU A 52 9.60 -5.02 16.26
CA LEU A 52 8.48 -4.16 15.86
C LEU A 52 8.97 -2.91 15.13
N THR A 53 10.07 -2.32 15.60
CA THR A 53 10.70 -1.14 14.98
C THR A 53 11.22 -1.47 13.58
N ALA A 54 11.93 -2.60 13.44
CA ALA A 54 12.43 -3.06 12.15
C ALA A 54 11.29 -3.31 11.15
N ARG A 55 10.24 -4.01 11.58
CA ARG A 55 9.05 -4.29 10.77
C ARG A 55 8.36 -3.02 10.31
N ASP A 56 8.15 -2.06 11.21
CA ASP A 56 7.49 -0.80 10.88
C ASP A 56 8.35 0.03 9.89
N GLY A 57 9.69 -0.03 10.01
CA GLY A 57 10.62 0.56 9.06
C GLY A 57 10.51 -0.04 7.65
N VAL A 58 10.50 -1.38 7.55
CA VAL A 58 10.32 -2.10 6.27
C VAL A 58 8.97 -1.77 5.64
N GLU A 59 7.89 -1.78 6.42
CA GLU A 59 6.56 -1.42 5.93
C GLU A 59 6.51 0.03 5.44
N GLY A 60 7.12 0.96 6.18
CA GLY A 60 7.24 2.36 5.76
C GLY A 60 7.97 2.50 4.42
N ALA A 61 9.09 1.81 4.26
CA ALA A 61 9.85 1.80 3.01
C ALA A 61 9.03 1.24 1.84
N LEU A 62 8.35 0.11 2.03
CA LEU A 62 7.48 -0.49 1.02
C LEU A 62 6.31 0.42 0.63
N ARG A 63 5.72 1.13 1.59
CA ARG A 63 4.64 2.10 1.31
C ARG A 63 5.17 3.27 0.49
N ALA A 64 6.35 3.80 0.83
CA ALA A 64 6.99 4.87 0.09
C ALA A 64 7.31 4.47 -1.36
N GLU A 65 7.84 3.26 -1.55
CA GLU A 65 8.17 2.76 -2.88
C GLU A 65 6.92 2.53 -3.73
N ASN A 66 5.88 1.92 -3.15
CA ASN A 66 4.58 1.80 -3.82
C ASN A 66 4.00 3.16 -4.24
N ALA A 67 4.14 4.20 -3.42
CA ALA A 67 3.69 5.55 -3.76
C ALA A 67 4.48 6.15 -4.93
N ARG A 68 5.80 5.91 -4.98
CA ARG A 68 6.66 6.32 -6.10
C ARG A 68 6.27 5.62 -7.39
N LEU A 69 6.14 4.29 -7.36
CA LEU A 69 5.74 3.50 -8.54
C LEU A 69 4.38 3.95 -9.09
N LYS A 70 3.40 4.19 -8.23
CA LYS A 70 2.08 4.71 -8.64
C LYS A 70 2.18 6.09 -9.29
N THR A 71 3.06 6.96 -8.79
CA THR A 71 3.27 8.29 -9.36
C THR A 71 3.96 8.21 -10.72
N ALA A 72 4.98 7.36 -10.85
CA ALA A 72 5.65 7.11 -12.12
C ALA A 72 4.69 6.54 -13.17
N LEU A 73 3.85 5.57 -12.78
CA LEU A 73 2.84 4.98 -13.65
C LEU A 73 1.83 6.02 -14.13
N ARG A 74 1.29 6.85 -13.23
CA ARG A 74 0.36 7.93 -13.62
C ARG A 74 0.99 8.90 -14.61
N ARG A 75 2.25 9.29 -14.37
CA ARG A 75 2.99 10.18 -15.27
C ARG A 75 3.16 9.56 -16.65
N TRP A 76 3.56 8.28 -16.70
CA TRP A 76 3.68 7.55 -17.96
C TRP A 76 2.33 7.47 -18.69
N GLN A 77 1.25 7.08 -18.00
CA GLN A 77 -0.09 7.01 -18.59
C GLN A 77 -0.55 8.36 -19.16
N GLY A 78 -0.26 9.47 -18.48
CA GLY A 78 -0.56 10.82 -18.98
C GLY A 78 0.18 11.17 -20.28
N ASN A 79 1.40 10.67 -20.44
CA ASN A 79 2.20 10.88 -21.67
C ASN A 79 1.78 9.97 -22.83
N PHE A 80 1.09 8.86 -22.55
CA PHE A 80 0.76 7.82 -23.52
C PHE A 80 -0.74 7.59 -23.71
N THR A 81 -1.61 8.52 -23.30
CA THR A 81 -3.04 8.46 -23.66
C THR A 81 -3.22 9.10 -25.05
N PRO A 82 -3.48 8.34 -26.12
CA PRO A 82 -3.82 8.92 -27.41
C PRO A 82 -5.20 9.57 -27.27
N GLU A 83 -5.30 10.84 -27.61
CA GLU A 83 -6.56 11.60 -27.68
C GLU A 83 -7.61 10.81 -28.50
N PRO A 84 -8.76 10.40 -27.91
CA PRO A 84 -9.84 9.71 -28.63
C PRO A 84 -10.31 10.49 -29.86
N SER A 85 -10.14 11.81 -29.85
CA SER A 85 -10.56 12.72 -30.91
C SER A 85 -9.71 12.62 -32.18
N ARG A 86 -8.47 12.12 -32.09
CA ARG A 86 -7.61 11.92 -33.28
C ARG A 86 -8.04 10.73 -34.13
N MET A 87 -8.74 9.74 -33.56
CA MET A 87 -9.26 8.60 -34.32
C MET A 87 -10.64 8.90 -34.93
N ALA A 88 -11.43 9.79 -34.31
CA ALA A 88 -12.74 10.20 -34.84
C ALA A 88 -12.68 11.10 -36.10
N ASN A 89 -11.54 11.76 -36.35
CA ASN A 89 -11.37 12.63 -37.53
C ASN A 89 -10.70 11.93 -38.74
N ALA A 90 -10.27 10.67 -38.59
CA ALA A 90 -9.72 9.88 -39.69
C ALA A 90 -10.79 9.34 -40.66
N GLY A 91 -12.07 9.43 -40.31
CA GLY A 91 -13.21 8.97 -41.14
C GLY A 91 -13.99 10.08 -41.86
N ARG A 92 -13.57 11.35 -41.77
CA ARG A 92 -14.31 12.51 -42.31
C ARG A 92 -13.54 13.33 -43.36
N GLY A 93 -12.67 12.69 -44.15
CA GLY A 93 -11.87 13.36 -45.19
C GLY A 93 -11.91 12.74 -46.60
N ALA A 94 -12.60 11.62 -46.80
CA ALA A 94 -12.65 10.94 -48.10
C ALA A 94 -14.07 11.04 -48.68
N GLY A 95 -14.44 12.21 -49.21
CA GLY A 95 -15.79 12.37 -49.74
C GLY A 95 -16.09 13.66 -50.48
N LEU A 96 -15.10 14.34 -51.08
CA LEU A 96 -15.37 15.41 -52.05
C LEU A 96 -14.24 15.46 -53.09
N ARG A 97 -14.39 14.69 -54.17
CA ARG A 97 -13.78 15.05 -55.45
C ARG A 97 -14.79 14.75 -56.56
N SER A 98 -15.50 15.82 -56.90
CA SER A 98 -16.15 16.18 -58.15
C SER A 98 -16.32 15.08 -59.19
N THR A 99 -17.58 14.75 -59.48
CA THR A 99 -18.00 14.29 -60.80
C THR A 99 -17.80 15.42 -61.82
N PRO A 100 -17.13 15.21 -62.96
CA PRO A 100 -17.41 16.00 -64.14
C PRO A 100 -18.62 15.37 -64.83
N SER A 101 -19.65 16.21 -64.95
CA SER A 101 -20.80 16.04 -65.83
C SER A 101 -20.39 15.66 -67.26
N GLU A 102 -21.24 14.81 -67.82
CA GLU A 102 -21.50 14.51 -69.23
C GLU A 102 -21.14 15.63 -70.22
N PHE A 103 -20.67 15.26 -71.43
CA PHE A 103 -21.16 15.72 -72.73
C PHE A 103 -20.42 15.01 -73.88
N GLY A 104 -21.18 14.42 -74.82
CA GLY A 104 -20.80 14.21 -76.23
C GLY A 104 -20.22 12.86 -76.61
#